data_AF-A0A959BXJ8-F1
#
_entry.id   AF-A0A959BXJ8-F1
#
_cell.length_a   1.000
_cell.length_b   1.000
_cell.length_c   1.000
_cell.angle_alpha   90.00
_cell.angle_beta   90.00
_cell.angle_gamma   90.00
#
_symmetry.space_group_name_H-M   'P 1'
#
loop_
_entity.id
_entity.type
_entity.pdbx_description
1 polymer ?
#
loop_
_entity_poly.entity_id
_entity_poly.type
_entity_poly.pdbx_seq_one_letter_code
_entity_poly.pdbx_strand_id
1 'polypeptide(L)'
;MQGRNFEISIVSTVKTTKHLNGEYFEEWLNQNFRLFKYGDDLDEIFILFSVDSTEASSRYQFHPEDRFLELTVLLPEKELHNAGEKETLLLMASALLSTLQSVSKQTFYSFDITSFRADLAELLA
;
A
#
# COMPACT_ATOMS: atom_id res chain seq x y z
N MET A 1 -10.23 19.59 9.58
CA MET A 1 -10.23 18.14 9.85
C MET A 1 -9.06 17.58 9.08
N GLN A 2 -7.93 17.35 9.76
CA GLN A 2 -6.74 16.75 9.13
C GLN A 2 -7.03 15.25 8.94
N GLY A 3 -6.88 14.79 7.70
CA GLY A 3 -7.64 13.70 7.12
C GLY A 3 -7.09 12.33 7.44
N ARG A 4 -8.01 11.40 7.70
CA ARG A 4 -7.73 9.97 7.77
C ARG A 4 -7.47 9.43 6.37
N ASN A 5 -6.24 9.56 5.87
CA ASN A 5 -5.91 9.42 4.45
C ASN A 5 -4.80 8.39 4.22
N PHE A 6 -4.73 7.86 2.99
CA PHE A 6 -3.53 7.18 2.50
C PHE A 6 -2.56 8.22 1.96
N GLU A 7 -1.27 8.06 2.24
CA GLU A 7 -0.18 8.80 1.60
C GLU A 7 0.73 7.82 0.87
N ILE A 8 1.09 8.13 -0.38
CA ILE A 8 1.86 7.21 -1.22
C ILE A 8 3.14 7.86 -1.72
N SER A 9 4.26 7.24 -1.38
CA SER A 9 5.57 7.55 -1.93
C SER A 9 6.08 6.43 -2.83
N ILE A 10 6.70 6.81 -3.93
CA ILE A 10 7.30 5.88 -4.87
C ILE A 10 8.79 6.14 -4.92
N VAL A 11 9.57 5.10 -4.65
CA VAL A 11 11.01 5.09 -4.86
C VAL A 11 11.32 4.12 -5.99
N SER A 12 11.71 4.67 -7.15
CA SER A 12 12.13 3.89 -8.30
C SER A 12 13.53 4.32 -8.74
N THR A 13 14.48 3.39 -8.73
CA THR A 13 15.86 3.59 -9.23
C THR A 13 15.94 3.49 -10.75
N VAL A 14 14.93 2.89 -11.39
CA VAL A 14 14.89 2.68 -12.83
C VAL A 14 13.85 3.64 -13.44
N LYS A 15 14.04 4.05 -14.70
CA LYS A 15 13.05 4.80 -15.51
C LYS A 15 11.80 3.95 -15.83
N THR A 16 11.37 3.10 -14.91
CA THR A 16 10.82 1.78 -15.26
C THR A 16 9.40 1.80 -15.74
N THR A 17 8.62 2.85 -15.51
CA THR A 17 7.21 2.78 -15.90
C THR A 17 6.64 4.18 -16.05
N LYS A 18 6.29 4.55 -17.29
CA LYS A 18 5.54 5.78 -17.59
C LYS A 18 4.18 5.84 -16.87
N HIS A 19 3.69 4.68 -16.42
CA HIS A 19 2.35 4.47 -15.88
C HIS A 19 2.31 4.29 -14.36
N LEU A 20 3.47 4.31 -13.70
CA LEU A 20 3.54 4.23 -12.25
C LEU A 20 3.15 5.58 -11.66
N ASN A 21 1.89 5.68 -11.24
CA ASN A 21 1.29 6.91 -10.77
C ASN A 21 0.81 6.73 -9.33
N GLY A 22 1.61 7.23 -8.38
CA GLY A 22 1.32 7.14 -6.95
C GLY A 22 0.06 7.93 -6.58
N GLU A 23 -0.11 9.13 -7.14
CA GLU A 23 -1.28 9.98 -6.91
C GLU A 23 -2.57 9.28 -7.37
N TYR A 24 -2.57 8.68 -8.56
CA TYR A 24 -3.73 7.95 -9.06
C TYR A 24 -4.07 6.73 -8.18
N PHE A 25 -3.05 6.00 -7.71
CA PHE A 25 -3.27 4.86 -6.81
C PHE A 25 -3.76 5.33 -5.42
N GLU A 26 -3.27 6.47 -4.93
CA GLU A 26 -3.71 7.10 -3.69
C GLU A 26 -5.18 7.54 -3.77
N GLU A 27 -5.57 8.21 -4.85
CA GLU A 27 -6.96 8.57 -5.11
C GLU A 27 -7.84 7.31 -5.18
N TRP A 28 -7.37 6.26 -5.85
CA TRP A 28 -8.09 4.99 -5.92
C TRP A 28 -8.29 4.37 -4.52
N LEU A 29 -7.27 4.34 -3.68
CA LEU A 29 -7.41 3.86 -2.29
C LEU A 29 -8.37 4.75 -1.49
N ASN A 30 -8.22 6.07 -1.58
CA ASN A 30 -9.08 7.04 -0.89
C ASN A 30 -10.52 7.06 -1.45
N GLN A 31 -10.80 6.53 -2.63
CA GLN A 31 -12.17 6.36 -3.13
C GLN A 31 -12.83 5.10 -2.57
N ASN A 32 -12.08 4.00 -2.45
CA ASN A 32 -12.60 2.70 -2.08
C ASN A 32 -12.58 2.43 -0.57
N PHE A 33 -11.63 3.03 0.15
CA PHE A 33 -11.39 2.76 1.56
C PHE A 33 -11.57 4.00 2.43
N ARG A 34 -11.89 3.76 3.70
CA ARG A 34 -11.93 4.78 4.74
C ARG A 34 -11.28 4.19 5.99
N LEU A 35 -10.11 4.71 6.38
CA LEU A 35 -9.28 4.12 7.43
C LEU A 35 -10.03 3.93 8.77
N PHE A 36 -10.96 4.83 9.10
CA PHE A 36 -11.78 4.73 10.31
C PHE A 36 -12.62 3.45 10.41
N LYS A 37 -12.95 2.80 9.28
CA LYS A 37 -13.68 1.52 9.29
C LYS A 37 -12.83 0.39 9.85
N TYR A 38 -11.52 0.56 9.82
CA TYR A 38 -10.54 -0.44 10.20
C TYR A 38 -9.85 -0.10 11.52
N GLY A 39 -10.24 0.96 12.22
CA GLY A 39 -9.65 1.30 13.52
C GLY A 39 -9.71 2.78 13.81
N ASP A 40 -9.86 3.12 15.10
CA ASP A 40 -9.95 4.50 15.54
C ASP A 40 -8.58 5.14 15.77
N ASP A 41 -7.53 4.36 16.06
CA ASP A 41 -6.20 4.87 16.40
C ASP A 41 -5.25 5.04 15.20
N LEU A 42 -5.73 4.80 13.98
CA LEU A 42 -4.94 4.99 12.76
C LEU A 42 -5.45 6.21 11.99
N ASP A 43 -4.61 7.22 11.90
CA ASP A 43 -4.89 8.42 11.11
C ASP A 43 -4.35 8.28 9.68
N GLU A 44 -3.26 7.52 9.47
CA GLU A 44 -2.62 7.47 8.15
C GLU A 44 -2.00 6.11 7.82
N ILE A 45 -2.00 5.74 6.53
CA ILE A 45 -1.16 4.67 6.00
C ILE A 45 -0.21 5.27 4.97
N PHE A 46 1.08 5.23 5.27
CA PHE A 46 2.15 5.63 4.36
C PHE A 46 2.65 4.41 3.60
N ILE A 47 2.55 4.44 2.27
CA ILE A 47 2.97 3.32 1.41
C ILE A 47 4.18 3.74 0.59
N LEU A 48 5.31 3.07 0.82
CA LEU A 48 6.53 3.19 0.04
C LEU A 48 6.62 2.06 -0.98
N PHE A 49 6.40 2.36 -2.25
CA PHE A 49 6.64 1.40 -3.34
C PHE A 49 8.10 1.41 -3.78
N SER A 50 8.73 0.23 -3.85
CA SER A 50 10.10 0.02 -4.34
C SER A 50 10.12 -0.96 -5.51
N VAL A 51 10.74 -0.58 -6.63
CA VAL A 51 10.83 -1.40 -7.85
C VAL A 51 12.15 -2.21 -7.92
N ASP A 52 13.14 -1.91 -7.07
CA ASP A 52 14.47 -2.51 -7.14
C ASP A 52 14.71 -3.55 -6.02
N SER A 53 15.27 -4.71 -6.40
CA SER A 53 15.56 -5.84 -5.50
C SER A 53 17.06 -6.10 -5.39
N THR A 54 17.72 -5.43 -4.47
CA THR A 54 18.95 -5.95 -3.83
C THR A 54 18.98 -5.72 -2.32
N GLU A 55 18.31 -4.68 -1.80
CA GLU A 55 18.25 -4.41 -0.35
C GLU A 55 16.84 -4.24 0.23
N ALA A 56 15.83 -3.92 -0.59
CA ALA A 56 14.48 -3.72 -0.11
C ALA A 56 13.79 -5.07 0.13
N SER A 57 13.45 -5.35 1.39
CA SER A 57 12.49 -6.40 1.75
C SER A 57 11.16 -5.72 2.02
N SER A 58 10.03 -6.39 1.74
CA SER A 58 8.74 -5.92 2.24
C SER A 58 8.83 -5.77 3.76
N ARG A 59 8.51 -4.58 4.26
CA ARG A 59 8.60 -4.23 5.67
C ARG A 59 7.37 -3.45 6.07
N TYR A 60 6.99 -3.57 7.33
CA TYR A 60 5.93 -2.80 7.92
C TYR A 60 6.40 -2.26 9.26
N GLN A 61 6.02 -1.02 9.57
CA GLN A 61 6.33 -0.39 10.85
C GLN A 61 5.12 0.43 11.29
N PHE A 62 4.67 0.21 12.53
CA PHE A 62 3.61 1.02 13.11
C PHE A 62 4.22 2.04 14.06
N HIS A 63 3.80 3.30 13.90
CA HIS A 63 4.25 4.43 14.66
C HIS A 63 3.11 4.88 15.57
N PRO A 64 3.02 4.33 16.80
CA PRO A 64 1.88 4.57 17.69
C PRO A 64 1.77 6.04 18.13
N GLU A 65 2.89 6.76 18.26
CA GLU A 65 2.91 8.17 18.68
C GLU A 65 2.29 9.09 17.62
N ASP A 66 2.54 8.77 16.35
CA ASP A 66 2.09 9.54 15.18
C ASP A 66 0.84 8.94 14.53
N ARG A 67 0.35 7.80 15.05
CA ARG A 67 -0.85 7.09 14.59
C ARG A 67 -0.83 6.74 13.10
N PHE A 68 0.34 6.39 12.56
CA PHE A 68 0.48 5.94 11.17
C PHE A 68 1.12 4.55 11.03
N LEU A 69 0.78 3.89 9.93
CA LEU A 69 1.34 2.61 9.50
C LEU A 69 2.18 2.84 8.25
N GLU A 70 3.47 2.56 8.33
CA GLU A 70 4.38 2.54 7.19
C GLU A 70 4.43 1.14 6.57
N LEU A 71 4.27 1.06 5.25
CA LEU A 71 4.36 -0.16 4.46
C LEU A 71 5.37 0.03 3.33
N THR A 72 6.45 -0.74 3.34
CA THR A 72 7.32 -0.90 2.17
C THR A 72 6.80 -2.04 1.30
N VAL A 73 6.37 -1.72 0.09
CA VAL A 73 5.81 -2.66 -0.88
C VAL A 73 6.77 -2.83 -2.04
N LEU A 74 7.22 -4.06 -2.27
CA LEU A 74 8.05 -4.39 -3.42
C LEU A 74 7.16 -4.59 -4.65
N LEU A 75 7.48 -3.87 -5.72
CA LEU A 75 6.79 -4.02 -6.99
C LEU A 75 7.57 -4.95 -7.93
N PRO A 76 6.86 -5.77 -8.71
CA PRO A 76 7.48 -6.72 -9.62
C PRO A 76 7.97 -5.99 -10.88
N GLU A 77 9.27 -5.66 -10.94
CA GLU A 77 9.88 -4.84 -12.00
C GLU A 77 9.59 -5.36 -13.42
N LYS A 78 9.74 -6.67 -13.64
CA LYS A 78 9.63 -7.28 -14.98
C LYS A 78 8.21 -7.15 -15.52
N GLU A 79 7.23 -7.35 -14.66
CA GLU A 79 5.81 -7.26 -14.93
C GLU A 79 5.41 -5.79 -15.18
N LEU A 80 5.94 -4.87 -14.37
CA LEU A 80 5.71 -3.44 -14.53
C LEU A 80 6.22 -2.89 -15.86
N HIS A 81 7.39 -3.32 -16.34
CA HIS A 81 8.03 -2.76 -17.53
C HIS A 81 7.14 -2.74 -18.78
N ASN A 82 6.23 -3.70 -18.90
CA ASN A 82 5.33 -3.85 -20.05
C ASN A 82 3.86 -3.56 -19.71
N ALA A 83 3.55 -3.21 -18.46
CA ALA A 83 2.18 -3.03 -18.00
C ALA A 83 1.58 -1.70 -18.52
N GLY A 84 0.33 -1.76 -18.98
CA GLY A 84 -0.49 -0.57 -19.18
C GLY A 84 -0.92 0.07 -17.85
N GLU A 85 -1.66 1.19 -17.90
CA GLU A 85 -2.13 1.89 -16.68
C GLU A 85 -2.98 1.01 -15.77
N LYS A 86 -3.97 0.32 -16.34
CA LYS A 86 -4.86 -0.57 -15.59
C LYS A 86 -4.09 -1.74 -14.98
N GLU A 87 -3.15 -2.32 -15.72
CA GLU A 87 -2.32 -3.43 -15.24
C GLU A 87 -1.35 -2.97 -14.15
N THR A 88 -0.79 -1.76 -14.28
CA THR A 88 0.06 -1.15 -13.26
C THR A 88 -0.70 -0.95 -11.95
N LEU A 89 -1.93 -0.42 -12.02
CA LEU A 89 -2.81 -0.28 -10.85
C LEU A 89 -3.04 -1.64 -10.16
N LEU A 90 -3.35 -2.67 -10.94
CA LEU A 90 -3.57 -4.03 -10.42
C LEU A 90 -2.29 -4.59 -9.79
N LEU A 91 -1.13 -4.44 -10.42
CA LEU A 91 0.15 -4.89 -9.88
C LEU A 91 0.49 -4.19 -8.55
N MET A 92 0.25 -2.88 -8.45
CA MET A 92 0.43 -2.12 -7.20
C MET A 92 -0.51 -2.62 -6.10
N ALA A 93 -1.79 -2.81 -6.41
CA ALA A 93 -2.78 -3.32 -5.46
C ALA A 93 -2.47 -4.77 -5.01
N SER A 94 -2.09 -5.65 -5.94
CA SER A 94 -1.71 -7.02 -5.64
C SER A 94 -0.44 -7.10 -4.80
N ALA A 95 0.55 -6.24 -5.06
CA ALA A 95 1.77 -6.16 -4.25
C ALA A 95 1.46 -5.64 -2.83
N LEU A 96 0.58 -4.65 -2.70
CA LEU A 96 0.10 -4.17 -1.41
C LEU A 96 -0.61 -5.29 -0.64
N LEU A 97 -1.55 -5.99 -1.28
CA LEU A 97 -2.26 -7.12 -0.68
C LEU A 97 -1.28 -8.20 -0.21
N SER A 98 -0.29 -8.54 -1.03
CA SER A 98 0.74 -9.54 -0.68
C SER A 98 1.57 -9.07 0.52
N THR A 99 1.90 -7.78 0.60
CA THR A 99 2.59 -7.19 1.74
C THR A 99 1.74 -7.30 3.00
N LEU A 100 0.46 -6.94 2.94
CA LEU A 100 -0.49 -7.07 4.06
C LEU A 100 -0.72 -8.53 4.49
N GLN A 101 -0.66 -9.49 3.56
CA GLN A 101 -0.73 -10.93 3.86
C GLN A 101 0.50 -11.42 4.63
N SER A 102 1.67 -10.85 4.37
CA SER A 102 2.92 -11.19 5.07
C SER A 102 2.99 -10.62 6.49
N VAL A 103 2.16 -9.62 6.80
CA VAL A 103 2.03 -9.08 8.15
C VAL A 103 1.42 -10.16 9.03
N SER A 104 2.24 -10.71 9.94
CA SER A 104 1.77 -11.65 10.96
C SER A 104 0.67 -11.00 11.81
N LYS A 105 -0.12 -11.79 12.55
CA LYS A 105 -1.20 -11.30 13.46
C LYS A 105 -0.71 -10.38 14.62
N GLN A 106 0.39 -9.67 14.46
CA GLN A 106 0.72 -8.54 15.32
C GLN A 106 -0.44 -7.55 15.27
N THR A 107 -1.03 -7.37 16.44
CA THR A 107 -2.10 -6.43 16.66
C THR A 107 -1.48 -5.05 16.57
N PHE A 108 -1.79 -4.30 15.51
CA PHE A 108 -1.51 -2.87 15.44
C PHE A 108 -2.50 -2.14 16.36
N TYR A 109 -2.44 -2.38 17.66
CA TYR A 109 -3.36 -1.88 18.68
C TYR A 109 -4.86 -2.04 18.31
N SER A 110 -5.40 -1.12 17.52
CA SER A 110 -6.79 -1.07 17.05
C SER A 110 -6.99 -1.25 15.54
N PHE A 111 -5.93 -1.33 14.72
CA PHE A 111 -6.08 -1.45 13.26
C PHE A 111 -6.38 -2.90 12.85
N ASP A 112 -7.60 -3.10 12.34
CA ASP A 112 -8.11 -4.32 11.75
C ASP A 112 -7.56 -4.54 10.33
N ILE A 113 -6.27 -4.89 10.29
CA ILE A 113 -5.60 -5.31 9.06
C ILE A 113 -6.28 -6.53 8.41
N THR A 114 -7.01 -7.35 9.17
CA THR A 114 -7.67 -8.53 8.61
C THR A 114 -8.85 -8.12 7.73
N SER A 115 -9.70 -7.21 8.21
CA SER A 115 -10.82 -6.66 7.42
C SER A 115 -10.31 -5.80 6.27
N PHE A 116 -9.32 -4.94 6.48
CA PHE A 116 -8.74 -4.13 5.39
C PHE A 116 -8.19 -5.02 4.26
N ARG A 117 -7.48 -6.09 4.61
CA ARG A 117 -6.96 -7.06 3.66
C ARG A 117 -8.07 -7.82 2.92
N ALA A 118 -9.16 -8.16 3.61
CA ALA A 118 -10.30 -8.84 3.00
C ALA A 118 -10.99 -7.94 1.96
N ASP A 119 -11.29 -6.69 2.33
CA ASP A 119 -11.92 -5.71 1.43
C ASP A 119 -11.02 -5.43 0.20
N LEU A 120 -9.69 -5.35 0.39
CA LEU A 120 -8.76 -5.21 -0.73
C LEU A 120 -8.74 -6.43 -1.64
N ALA A 121 -8.85 -7.64 -1.09
CA ALA A 121 -8.93 -8.85 -1.90
C ALA A 121 -10.23 -8.92 -2.72
N GLU A 122 -11.37 -8.47 -2.15
CA GLU A 122 -12.66 -8.43 -2.86
C GLU A 122 -12.65 -7.47 -4.05
N LEU A 123 -11.97 -6.32 -3.95
CA LEU A 123 -11.84 -5.38 -5.07
C LEU A 123 -10.95 -5.88 -6.21
N LEU A 124 -10.11 -6.88 -5.95
CA LEU A 124 -9.19 -7.47 -6.93
C LEU A 124 -9.72 -8.76 -7.56
N ALA A 125 -10.86 -9.28 -7.10
CA ALA A 125 -11.54 -10.48 -7.62
C ALA A 125 -12.42 -10.18 -8.83
#